data_AF-A0A5J4T9G2-F1
#
_entry.id   AF-A0A5J4T9G2-F1
#
_cell.length_a   1.000
_cell.length_b   1.000
_cell.length_c   1.000
_cell.angle_alpha   90.00
_cell.angle_beta   90.00
_cell.angle_gamma   90.00
#
_symmetry.space_group_name_H-M   'P 1'
#
loop_
_entity.id
_entity.type
_entity.pdbx_description
1 polymer ?
#
loop_
_entity_poly.entity_id
_entity_poly.type
_entity_poly.pdbx_seq_one_letter_code
_entity_poly.pdbx_strand_id
1 'polypeptide(L)'
;MVIFNAGFGDFNLETSKATCPLCEESIVPVKPAFSECIWRIDFQKPNGVISKLIWNKAEENQYITYDQDKSGMAEFTRLIIQTKKLQSTHAKQEIKKEKKDEEEEEEENDDEEEEEEEEEEKEENVRVPIDGACGICHKLKIGEVSILKCSHSFHTNCIPRWKERGLKCPHCGETMEVEQNVTKEEEPELSDESDGF
;
A
#
# COMPACT_ATOMS: atom_id res chain seq x y z
N MET A 1 0.76 -6.93 29.61
CA MET A 1 0.58 -6.27 28.31
C MET A 1 -0.91 -6.23 28.03
N VAL A 2 -1.46 -5.08 27.63
CA VAL A 2 -2.88 -4.92 27.27
C VAL A 2 -2.95 -4.56 25.79
N ILE A 3 -3.82 -5.24 25.04
CA ILE A 3 -4.05 -4.95 23.63
C ILE A 3 -5.43 -4.30 23.50
N PHE A 4 -5.47 -3.12 22.89
CA PHE A 4 -6.70 -2.44 22.50
C PHE A 4 -6.86 -2.55 20.99
N ASN A 5 -8.01 -3.05 20.53
CA ASN A 5 -8.33 -3.12 19.11
C ASN A 5 -9.03 -1.84 18.67
N ALA A 6 -8.33 -1.02 17.88
CA ALA A 6 -8.86 0.24 17.34
C ALA A 6 -9.78 0.05 16.12
N GLY A 7 -9.80 -1.15 15.52
CA GLY A 7 -10.50 -1.41 14.26
C GLY A 7 -9.82 -0.78 13.05
N PHE A 8 -10.61 -0.64 11.97
CA PHE A 8 -10.16 -0.02 10.72
C PHE A 8 -10.49 1.46 10.68
N GLY A 9 -9.51 2.29 10.32
CA GLY A 9 -9.68 3.73 10.17
C GLY A 9 -8.45 4.52 10.63
N ASP A 10 -8.68 5.77 10.98
CA ASP A 10 -7.63 6.67 11.47
C ASP A 10 -7.55 6.59 13.00
N PHE A 11 -6.36 6.33 13.53
CA PHE A 11 -6.08 6.31 14.95
C PHE A 11 -4.90 7.23 15.25
N ASN A 12 -5.11 8.22 16.12
CA ASN A 12 -4.07 9.14 16.54
C ASN A 12 -3.57 8.71 17.93
N LEU A 13 -2.29 8.37 18.02
CA LEU A 13 -1.72 7.75 19.22
C LEU A 13 -1.85 8.66 20.46
N GLU A 14 -1.80 9.98 20.27
CA GLU A 14 -1.84 10.94 21.37
C GLU A 14 -3.26 11.39 21.77
N THR A 15 -4.23 11.34 20.84
CA THR A 15 -5.55 11.96 21.04
C THR A 15 -6.73 10.99 20.94
N SER A 16 -6.55 9.83 20.29
CA SER A 16 -7.59 8.82 20.22
C SER A 16 -7.72 8.11 21.56
N LYS A 17 -8.96 7.90 22.00
CA LYS A 17 -9.26 7.17 23.24
C LYS A 17 -9.00 5.67 23.03
N ALA A 18 -8.15 5.09 23.87
CA ALA A 18 -7.97 3.65 23.99
C ALA A 18 -8.45 3.19 25.38
N THR A 19 -9.03 2.00 25.46
CA THR A 19 -9.55 1.45 26.73
C THR A 19 -9.13 0.00 26.91
N CYS A 20 -8.97 -0.41 28.16
CA CYS A 20 -8.73 -1.80 28.49
C CYS A 20 -9.98 -2.64 28.19
N PRO A 21 -9.89 -3.74 27.43
CA PRO A 21 -11.07 -4.56 27.11
C PRO A 21 -11.64 -5.33 28.31
N LEU A 22 -10.92 -5.39 29.45
CA LEU A 22 -11.35 -6.10 30.65
C LEU A 22 -12.02 -5.21 31.70
N CYS A 23 -11.52 -3.99 31.88
CA CYS A 23 -11.99 -3.06 32.92
C CYS A 23 -12.48 -1.71 32.38
N GLU A 24 -12.43 -1.51 31.06
CA GLU A 24 -12.86 -0.28 30.36
C GLU A 24 -12.11 1.00 30.74
N GLU A 25 -11.10 0.90 31.60
CA GLU A 25 -10.27 2.02 32.01
C GLU A 25 -9.47 2.57 30.82
N SER A 26 -9.27 3.90 30.80
CA SER A 26 -8.50 4.55 29.75
C SER A 26 -7.05 4.11 29.82
N ILE A 27 -6.48 3.73 28.68
CA ILE A 27 -5.08 3.35 28.56
C ILE A 27 -4.34 4.30 27.63
N VAL A 28 -3.04 4.47 27.86
CA VAL A 28 -2.15 5.22 26.96
C VAL A 28 -1.53 4.23 25.98
N PRO A 29 -1.83 4.33 24.68
CA PRO A 29 -1.25 3.44 23.68
C PRO A 29 0.24 3.78 23.50
N VAL A 30 1.09 2.75 23.46
CA VAL A 30 2.56 2.92 23.40
C VAL A 30 3.13 2.50 22.05
N LYS A 31 2.69 1.34 21.53
CA LYS A 31 3.15 0.80 20.24
C LYS A 31 1.97 0.26 19.44
N PRO A 32 1.84 0.61 18.15
CA PRO A 32 0.84 0.00 17.29
C PRO A 32 1.34 -1.34 16.76
N ALA A 33 0.37 -2.19 16.43
CA ALA A 33 0.59 -3.45 15.75
C ALA A 33 -0.52 -3.66 14.71
N PHE A 34 -0.18 -4.39 13.65
CA PHE A 34 -0.99 -4.54 12.45
C PHE A 34 -1.16 -6.02 12.13
N SER A 35 -2.39 -6.40 11.80
CA SER A 35 -2.73 -7.75 11.35
C SER A 35 -3.88 -7.67 10.37
N GLU A 36 -3.83 -8.47 9.30
CA GLU A 36 -4.89 -8.59 8.28
C GLU A 36 -5.38 -7.23 7.74
N CYS A 37 -4.46 -6.30 7.50
CA CYS A 37 -4.81 -4.93 7.12
C CYS A 37 -3.77 -4.28 6.21
N ILE A 38 -4.21 -3.26 5.49
CA ILE A 38 -3.33 -2.31 4.81
C ILE A 38 -3.19 -1.11 5.73
N TRP A 39 -1.95 -0.70 6.03
CA TRP A 39 -1.69 0.33 7.02
C TRP A 39 -0.62 1.32 6.56
N ARG A 40 -0.67 2.55 7.07
CA ARG A 40 0.43 3.51 6.98
C ARG A 40 0.51 4.35 8.26
N ILE A 41 1.67 4.94 8.50
CA ILE A 41 1.90 5.85 9.62
C ILE A 41 2.35 7.20 9.08
N ASP A 42 1.64 8.24 9.49
CA ASP A 42 2.00 9.62 9.26
C ASP A 42 2.48 10.20 10.59
N PHE A 43 3.64 10.85 10.62
CA PHE A 43 4.18 11.45 11.84
C PHE A 43 4.59 12.90 11.58
N GLN A 44 4.38 13.73 12.60
CA GLN A 44 4.79 15.12 12.61
C GLN A 44 6.03 15.29 13.47
N LYS A 45 7.09 15.86 12.91
CA LYS A 45 8.32 16.19 13.63
C LYS A 45 8.13 17.48 14.46
N PRO A 46 8.95 17.74 15.50
CA PRO A 46 8.91 18.96 16.31
C PRO A 46 9.02 20.27 15.52
N ASN A 47 9.67 20.23 14.35
CA ASN A 47 9.75 21.37 13.43
C ASN A 47 8.47 21.59 12.61
N GLY A 48 7.42 20.82 12.85
CA GLY A 48 6.13 20.87 12.16
C GLY A 48 6.08 20.10 10.83
N VAL A 49 7.20 19.59 10.33
CA VAL A 49 7.25 18.81 9.08
C VAL A 49 6.53 17.48 9.25
N ILE A 50 5.62 17.19 8.34
CA ILE A 50 4.89 15.92 8.30
C ILE A 50 5.64 14.97 7.37
N SER A 51 5.91 13.77 7.86
CA SER A 51 6.48 12.67 7.09
C SER A 51 5.46 11.53 7.05
N LYS A 52 5.29 10.92 5.89
CA LYS A 52 4.29 9.90 5.64
C LYS A 52 4.98 8.62 5.20
N LEU A 53 4.73 7.52 5.89
CA LEU A 53 5.18 6.21 5.44
C LEU A 53 4.34 5.76 4.25
N ILE A 54 4.94 4.93 3.41
CA ILE A 54 4.22 4.21 2.36
C ILE A 54 3.18 3.29 2.99
N TRP A 55 2.13 2.96 2.24
CA TRP A 55 1.19 1.93 2.65
C TRP A 55 1.89 0.57 2.63
N ASN A 56 1.79 -0.16 3.73
CA ASN A 56 2.26 -1.53 3.90
C ASN A 56 1.06 -2.47 4.04
N LYS A 57 1.29 -3.74 3.77
CA LYS A 57 0.29 -4.81 3.92
C LYS A 57 0.75 -5.73 5.04
N ALA A 58 -0.14 -6.04 5.97
CA ALA A 58 -0.01 -7.15 6.90
C ALA A 58 -0.86 -8.30 6.35
N GLU A 59 -0.21 -9.40 5.99
CA GLU A 59 -0.86 -10.56 5.39
C GLU A 59 -1.64 -11.37 6.42
N GLU A 60 -2.36 -12.39 5.93
CA GLU A 60 -3.07 -13.33 6.80
C GLU A 60 -2.07 -14.05 7.69
N ASN A 61 -2.39 -14.17 8.99
CA ASN A 61 -1.50 -14.72 10.01
C ASN A 61 -0.21 -13.91 10.30
N GLN A 62 -0.06 -12.71 9.74
CA GLN A 62 1.06 -11.82 10.05
C GLN A 62 0.69 -10.84 11.18
N TYR A 63 1.63 -10.65 12.11
CA TYR A 63 1.53 -9.65 13.18
C TYR A 63 2.74 -8.71 13.13
N ILE A 64 2.57 -7.56 12.48
CA ILE A 64 3.63 -6.58 12.29
C ILE A 64 3.59 -5.58 13.43
N THR A 65 4.69 -5.45 14.17
CA THR A 65 4.84 -4.39 15.17
C THR A 65 5.71 -3.28 14.63
N TYR A 66 5.31 -2.03 14.88
CA TYR A 66 6.12 -0.88 14.51
C TYR A 66 7.00 -0.47 15.69
N ASP A 67 8.31 -0.50 15.49
CA ASP A 67 9.29 -0.11 16.52
C ASP A 67 10.00 1.20 16.14
N GLN A 68 9.76 2.24 16.92
CA GLN A 68 10.26 3.59 16.66
C GLN A 68 11.80 3.63 16.60
N ASP A 69 12.46 2.93 17.54
CA ASP A 69 13.92 2.93 17.68
C ASP A 69 14.62 2.23 16.50
N LYS A 70 13.98 1.20 15.93
CA LYS A 70 14.49 0.47 14.77
C LYS A 70 14.16 1.14 13.44
N SER A 71 13.12 1.97 13.41
CA SER A 71 12.63 2.64 12.20
C SER A 71 13.40 3.93 11.85
N GLY A 72 14.45 4.27 12.61
CA GLY A 72 15.24 5.49 12.41
C GLY A 72 14.44 6.78 12.65
N MET A 73 13.34 6.70 13.40
CA MET A 73 12.39 7.78 13.57
C MET A 73 12.77 8.63 14.78
N ALA A 74 13.45 9.74 14.49
CA ALA A 74 13.64 10.83 15.44
C ALA A 74 12.29 11.30 16.01
N GLU A 75 12.33 11.82 17.24
CA GLU A 75 11.22 12.36 18.03
C GLU A 75 10.08 12.96 17.17
N PHE A 76 8.83 12.59 17.48
CA PHE A 76 7.64 13.13 16.82
C PHE A 76 6.70 13.77 17.86
N THR A 77 5.92 14.76 17.43
CA THR A 77 4.89 15.42 18.24
C THR A 77 3.50 14.83 18.01
N ARG A 78 3.32 14.09 16.92
CA ARG A 78 2.05 13.46 16.56
C ARG A 78 2.29 12.24 15.70
N LEU A 79 1.57 11.15 15.96
CA LEU A 79 1.59 9.93 15.15
C LEU A 79 0.15 9.51 14.82
N ILE A 80 -0.15 9.48 13.52
CA ILE A 80 -1.44 9.08 12.97
C ILE A 80 -1.25 7.77 12.21
N ILE A 81 -1.96 6.75 12.65
CA ILE A 81 -2.06 5.46 12.01
C ILE A 81 -3.32 5.48 11.14
N GLN A 82 -3.21 4.96 9.92
CA GLN A 82 -4.35 4.77 9.04
C GLN A 82 -4.39 3.33 8.60
N THR A 83 -5.53 2.66 8.78
CA THR A 83 -5.72 1.26 8.42
C THR A 83 -6.94 1.07 7.52
N LYS A 84 -6.86 0.08 6.64
CA LYS A 84 -7.93 -0.36 5.74
C LYS A 84 -8.04 -1.87 5.78
N LYS A 85 -9.26 -2.38 5.57
CA LYS A 85 -9.50 -3.82 5.41
C LYS A 85 -8.74 -4.33 4.18
N LEU A 86 -8.18 -5.53 4.31
CA LEU A 86 -7.79 -6.31 3.14
C LEU A 86 -9.06 -6.63 2.36
N GLN A 87 -9.17 -6.20 1.10
CA GLN A 87 -10.30 -6.60 0.28
C GLN A 87 -10.12 -8.06 -0.11
N SER A 88 -10.92 -8.97 0.46
CA SER A 88 -10.95 -10.34 0.00
C SER A 88 -11.47 -10.37 -1.44
N THR A 89 -10.85 -11.19 -2.27
CA THR A 89 -11.25 -11.47 -3.66
C THR A 89 -12.71 -11.96 -3.75
N HIS A 90 -13.26 -12.51 -2.67
CA HIS A 90 -14.66 -12.93 -2.56
C HIS A 90 -15.68 -11.77 -2.49
N ALA A 91 -15.31 -10.58 -2.00
CA ALA A 91 -16.25 -9.46 -1.89
C ALA A 91 -16.55 -8.75 -3.23
N LYS A 92 -15.81 -9.06 -4.29
CA LYS A 92 -16.05 -8.54 -5.65
C LYS A 92 -17.10 -9.37 -6.41
N GLN A 93 -17.49 -10.53 -5.90
CA GLN A 93 -18.50 -11.41 -6.51
C GLN A 93 -19.93 -11.07 -6.10
N GLU A 94 -20.16 -10.41 -4.97
CA GLU A 94 -21.52 -10.12 -4.47
C GLU A 94 -22.16 -8.86 -5.11
N ILE A 95 -21.38 -7.99 -5.75
CA ILE A 95 -21.92 -6.81 -6.50
C ILE A 95 -22.21 -7.15 -7.98
N LYS A 96 -21.75 -8.31 -8.47
CA LYS A 96 -22.04 -8.79 -9.84
C LYS A 96 -23.28 -9.68 -9.94
N LYS A 97 -23.94 -10.00 -8.82
CA LYS A 97 -25.06 -10.96 -8.74
C LYS A 97 -26.45 -10.42 -9.17
N GLU A 98 -26.61 -9.11 -9.44
CA GLU A 98 -27.92 -8.54 -9.82
C GLU A 98 -28.11 -8.28 -11.33
N LYS A 99 -27.23 -8.81 -12.21
CA LYS A 99 -27.34 -8.58 -13.67
C LYS A 99 -27.03 -9.81 -14.53
N LYS A 100 -27.48 -11.00 -14.11
CA LYS A 100 -27.45 -12.17 -14.98
C LYS A 100 -28.57 -13.15 -14.64
N ASP A 101 -29.79 -12.62 -14.58
CA ASP A 101 -30.97 -13.42 -14.91
C ASP A 101 -31.02 -13.48 -16.44
N GLU A 102 -31.34 -14.67 -16.95
CA GLU A 102 -31.43 -15.09 -18.36
C GLU A 102 -30.17 -15.79 -18.92
N GLU A 103 -30.41 -17.06 -19.25
CA GLU A 103 -29.58 -18.06 -19.98
C GLU A 103 -28.69 -18.98 -19.12
N GLU A 104 -29.39 -19.87 -18.39
CA GLU A 104 -29.29 -21.35 -18.47
C GLU A 104 -28.63 -21.82 -19.78
N GLU A 105 -27.61 -22.65 -19.83
CA GLU A 105 -27.49 -24.11 -19.59
C GLU A 105 -26.03 -24.40 -20.07
N GLU A 106 -25.12 -25.09 -19.38
CA GLU A 106 -24.93 -26.55 -19.35
C GLU A 106 -23.44 -26.82 -18.97
N GLU A 107 -23.21 -27.88 -18.19
CA GLU A 107 -21.99 -28.71 -18.04
C GLU A 107 -20.74 -28.12 -17.31
N GLU A 108 -20.43 -28.49 -16.05
CA GLU A 108 -19.91 -29.77 -15.48
C GLU A 108 -18.39 -30.01 -15.68
N ASN A 109 -17.68 -30.03 -14.53
CA ASN A 109 -16.41 -30.69 -14.17
C ASN A 109 -15.11 -30.29 -14.91
N ASP A 110 -14.08 -29.87 -14.17
CA ASP A 110 -13.04 -30.80 -13.68
C ASP A 110 -11.92 -30.07 -12.91
N ASP A 111 -11.64 -30.68 -11.76
CA ASP A 111 -10.45 -30.74 -10.90
C ASP A 111 -9.35 -29.66 -10.91
N GLU A 112 -9.13 -29.14 -9.70
CA GLU A 112 -8.02 -28.33 -9.22
C GLU A 112 -6.75 -29.19 -9.05
N GLU A 113 -5.65 -28.82 -9.71
CA GLU A 113 -4.29 -29.20 -9.32
C GLU A 113 -3.57 -27.96 -8.76
N GLU A 114 -3.33 -27.97 -7.46
CA GLU A 114 -2.51 -27.00 -6.72
C GLU A 114 -1.03 -27.38 -6.86
N GLU A 115 -0.23 -26.53 -7.51
CA GLU A 115 1.23 -26.59 -7.44
C GLU A 115 1.73 -25.50 -6.48
N GLU A 116 2.23 -25.93 -5.32
CA GLU A 116 2.96 -25.10 -4.35
C GLU A 116 4.41 -24.92 -4.84
N GLU A 117 4.78 -23.72 -5.27
CA GLU A 117 6.18 -23.33 -5.47
C GLU A 117 6.64 -22.41 -4.33
N GLU A 118 7.53 -22.95 -3.49
CA GLU A 118 8.34 -22.20 -2.53
C GLU A 118 9.40 -21.39 -3.30
N GLU A 119 9.39 -20.05 -3.19
CA GLU A 119 10.54 -19.24 -3.62
C GLU A 119 11.03 -18.29 -2.52
N GLU A 120 12.35 -18.37 -2.31
CA GLU A 120 13.15 -17.68 -1.31
C GLU A 120 13.11 -16.14 -1.44
N GLU A 121 12.83 -15.47 -0.31
CA GLU A 121 12.89 -14.01 -0.20
C GLU A 121 14.31 -13.47 -0.46
N LYS A 122 14.50 -12.82 -1.62
CA LYS A 122 15.52 -11.78 -1.76
C LYS A 122 14.89 -10.43 -1.42
N GLU A 123 15.32 -9.85 -0.32
CA GLU A 123 15.01 -8.46 0.06
C GLU A 123 15.53 -7.49 -1.02
N GLU A 124 14.70 -7.19 -2.02
CA GLU A 124 14.87 -5.99 -2.84
C GLU A 124 13.89 -4.90 -2.41
N ASN A 125 14.46 -3.72 -2.13
CA ASN A 125 13.77 -2.53 -1.66
C ASN A 125 12.85 -1.94 -2.76
N VAL A 126 11.68 -2.54 -2.95
CA VAL A 126 10.70 -2.09 -3.94
C VAL A 126 9.83 -0.97 -3.36
N ARG A 127 10.02 0.25 -3.88
CA ARG A 127 9.20 1.43 -3.53
C ARG A 127 7.97 1.50 -4.41
N VAL A 128 6.80 1.12 -3.88
CA VAL A 128 5.54 1.10 -4.66
C VAL A 128 4.76 2.43 -4.53
N PRO A 129 4.21 2.99 -5.64
CA PRO A 129 3.42 4.23 -5.68
C PRO A 129 2.19 4.31 -4.72
N ILE A 130 2.12 5.39 -3.92
CA ILE A 130 1.11 5.66 -2.86
C ILE A 130 -0.33 5.98 -3.34
N ASP A 131 -0.63 6.05 -4.64
CA ASP A 131 -2.00 6.34 -5.09
C ASP A 131 -2.28 5.66 -6.43
N GLY A 132 -3.38 4.91 -6.52
CA GLY A 132 -3.72 4.13 -7.71
C GLY A 132 -4.01 5.01 -8.94
N ALA A 133 -4.29 6.30 -8.75
CA ALA A 133 -4.58 7.26 -9.80
C ALA A 133 -3.53 8.38 -9.91
N CYS A 134 -3.23 8.80 -11.13
CA CYS A 134 -2.32 9.89 -11.43
C CYS A 134 -3.00 11.25 -11.21
N GLY A 135 -2.48 12.08 -10.30
CA GLY A 135 -3.02 13.41 -9.99
C GLY A 135 -2.90 14.47 -11.10
N ILE A 136 -2.34 14.11 -12.26
CA ILE A 136 -2.23 15.00 -13.44
C ILE A 136 -3.30 14.66 -14.48
N CYS A 137 -3.51 13.37 -14.77
CA CYS A 137 -4.45 12.92 -15.81
C CYS A 137 -5.72 12.25 -15.25
N HIS A 138 -5.79 12.05 -13.93
CA HIS A 138 -6.87 11.37 -13.21
C HIS A 138 -7.15 9.92 -13.66
N LYS A 139 -6.21 9.30 -14.38
CA LYS A 139 -6.29 7.88 -14.78
C LYS A 139 -5.49 7.00 -13.83
N LEU A 140 -5.81 5.72 -13.81
CA LEU A 140 -5.05 4.73 -13.06
C LEU A 140 -3.58 4.69 -13.52
N LYS A 141 -2.68 4.50 -12.56
CA LYS A 141 -1.23 4.35 -12.76
C LYS A 141 -0.90 2.95 -13.28
N ILE A 142 -1.40 2.65 -14.47
CA ILE A 142 -1.11 1.42 -15.22
C ILE A 142 0.01 1.74 -16.21
N GLY A 143 1.12 0.99 -16.17
CA GLY A 143 2.31 1.22 -17.01
C GLY A 143 3.40 2.04 -16.31
N GLU A 144 4.15 2.85 -17.06
CA GLU A 144 5.31 3.60 -16.56
C GLU A 144 4.93 4.71 -15.57
N VAL A 145 5.51 4.62 -14.37
CA VAL A 145 5.30 5.59 -13.29
C VAL A 145 6.65 6.10 -12.82
N SER A 146 6.74 7.41 -12.65
CA SER A 146 7.90 8.07 -12.06
C SER A 146 7.55 8.63 -10.69
N ILE A 147 8.49 8.52 -9.75
CA ILE A 147 8.39 9.07 -8.40
C ILE A 147 9.21 10.36 -8.35
N LEU A 148 8.60 11.45 -7.88
CA LEU A 148 9.27 12.72 -7.61
C LEU A 148 10.03 12.69 -6.28
N LYS A 149 10.98 13.62 -6.08
CA LYS A 149 11.68 13.85 -4.79
C LYS A 149 10.75 14.04 -3.61
N CYS A 150 9.58 14.63 -3.87
CA CYS A 150 8.54 14.81 -2.87
C CYS A 150 7.71 13.54 -2.61
N SER A 151 8.20 12.38 -3.03
CA SER A 151 7.60 11.04 -2.93
C SER A 151 6.22 10.85 -3.58
N HIS A 152 5.76 11.83 -4.36
CA HIS A 152 4.55 11.71 -5.17
C HIS A 152 4.84 11.11 -6.53
N SER A 153 3.94 10.25 -7.01
CA SER A 153 4.12 9.50 -8.25
C SER A 153 3.07 9.84 -9.29
N PHE A 154 3.51 9.88 -10.55
CA PHE A 154 2.67 10.19 -11.72
C PHE A 154 3.13 9.35 -12.90
N HIS A 155 2.31 9.24 -13.95
CA HIS A 155 2.82 8.64 -15.20
C HIS A 155 4.04 9.40 -15.68
N THR A 156 5.06 8.67 -16.15
CA THR A 156 6.30 9.24 -16.71
C THR A 156 6.00 10.32 -17.75
N ASN A 157 4.97 10.09 -18.58
CA ASN A 157 4.53 11.01 -19.62
C ASN A 157 3.72 12.23 -19.12
N CYS A 158 3.19 12.18 -17.90
CA CYS A 158 2.42 13.28 -17.32
C CYS A 158 3.31 14.38 -16.71
N ILE A 159 4.44 13.99 -16.13
CA ILE A 159 5.39 14.91 -15.48
C ILE A 159 5.93 15.99 -16.44
N PRO A 160 6.49 15.67 -17.63
CA PRO A 160 7.06 16.69 -18.50
C PRO A 160 5.99 17.69 -18.96
N ARG A 161 4.79 17.19 -19.34
CA ARG A 161 3.66 18.05 -19.76
C ARG A 161 3.19 19.00 -18.66
N TRP A 162 3.25 18.57 -17.40
CA TRP A 162 2.90 19.41 -16.26
C TRP A 162 4.01 20.42 -15.96
N LYS A 163 5.27 20.02 -16.15
CA LYS A 163 6.45 20.85 -15.90
C LYS A 163 6.60 21.95 -16.93
N GLU A 164 6.31 21.67 -18.20
CA GLU A 164 6.29 22.65 -19.30
C GLU A 164 5.32 23.80 -19.04
N ARG A 165 4.26 23.56 -18.26
CA ARG A 165 3.30 24.59 -17.84
C ARG A 165 3.81 25.44 -16.66
N GLY A 166 5.03 25.19 -16.18
CA GLY A 166 5.59 25.84 -15.00
C GLY A 166 4.89 25.46 -13.69
N LEU A 167 4.15 24.35 -13.67
CA LEU A 167 3.37 23.91 -12.51
C LEU A 167 4.22 23.06 -11.56
N LYS A 168 3.93 23.21 -10.27
CA LYS A 168 4.52 22.45 -9.17
C LYS A 168 3.73 21.16 -8.93
N CYS A 169 4.28 20.28 -8.09
CA CYS A 169 3.60 19.04 -7.68
C CYS A 169 2.19 19.37 -7.14
N PRO A 170 1.11 18.77 -7.68
CA PRO A 170 -0.25 19.06 -7.26
C PRO A 170 -0.57 18.63 -5.82
N HIS A 171 0.22 17.73 -5.24
CA HIS A 171 -0.02 17.23 -3.88
C HIS A 171 0.68 18.04 -2.78
N CYS A 172 1.87 18.60 -3.05
CA CYS A 172 2.65 19.31 -2.04
C CYS A 172 3.18 20.69 -2.47
N GLY A 173 3.08 21.06 -3.75
CA GLY A 173 3.59 22.33 -4.26
C GLY A 173 5.12 22.41 -4.41
N GLU A 174 5.84 21.30 -4.30
CA GLU A 174 7.28 21.24 -4.56
C GLU A 174 7.61 21.15 -6.06
N THR A 175 8.87 21.45 -6.40
CA THR A 175 9.38 21.35 -7.77
C THR A 175 9.38 19.90 -8.24
N MET A 176 8.97 19.68 -9.49
CA MET A 176 8.94 18.33 -10.06
C MET A 176 10.32 17.89 -10.55
N GLU A 177 11.07 17.30 -9.63
CA GLU A 177 12.33 16.60 -9.87
C GLU A 177 12.09 15.10 -9.69
N VAL A 178 12.40 14.32 -10.73
CA VAL A 178 12.21 12.85 -10.74
C VAL A 178 13.39 12.19 -10.02
N GLU A 179 13.11 11.25 -9.13
CA GLU A 179 14.14 10.41 -8.48
C GLU A 179 14.26 9.03 -9.12
N GLN A 180 13.16 8.41 -9.52
CA GLN A 180 13.14 7.02 -10.01
C GLN A 180 12.04 6.80 -11.07
N ASN A 181 12.35 5.97 -12.07
CA ASN A 181 11.39 5.42 -13.04
C ASN A 181 11.15 3.94 -12.71
N VAL A 182 9.89 3.55 -12.57
CA VAL A 182 9.50 2.14 -12.41
C VAL A 182 8.83 1.70 -13.71
N THR A 183 9.57 0.95 -14.51
CA THR A 183 9.05 0.18 -15.65
C THR A 183 8.76 -1.23 -15.14
N LYS A 184 7.56 -1.74 -15.44
CA LYS A 184 7.29 -3.17 -15.29
C LYS A 184 7.85 -3.81 -16.56
N GLU A 185 9.12 -4.22 -16.54
CA GLU A 185 9.75 -4.86 -17.69
C GLU A 185 9.16 -6.27 -17.88
N GLU A 186 8.76 -6.54 -19.12
CA GLU A 186 8.29 -7.82 -19.65
C GLU A 186 9.39 -8.90 -19.54
N GLU A 187 8.96 -10.14 -19.32
CA GLU A 187 9.82 -11.33 -19.31
C GLU A 187 10.60 -11.47 -20.62
N PRO A 188 11.92 -11.74 -20.58
CA PRO A 188 12.66 -12.08 -21.79
C PRO A 188 12.38 -13.54 -22.19
N GLU A 189 11.90 -13.71 -23.43
CA GLU A 189 11.66 -15.00 -24.09
C GLU A 189 12.90 -15.90 -24.05
N LEU A 190 12.72 -17.12 -23.52
CA LEU A 190 13.72 -18.17 -23.52
C LEU A 190 13.83 -18.75 -24.95
N SER A 191 14.95 -18.49 -25.63
CA SER A 191 15.26 -19.15 -26.90
C SER A 191 15.80 -20.55 -26.63
N ASP A 192 15.05 -21.56 -27.04
CA ASP A 192 15.51 -22.94 -27.22
C ASP A 192 16.75 -22.99 -28.15
N GLU A 193 17.91 -23.29 -27.59
CA GLU A 193 19.04 -23.82 -28.36
C GLU A 193 19.14 -25.33 -28.12
N SER A 194 18.58 -26.05 -29.09
CA SER A 194 18.84 -27.45 -29.34
C SER A 194 20.27 -27.66 -29.85
N ASP A 195 21.08 -28.42 -29.11
CA ASP A 195 22.23 -29.18 -29.60
C ASP A 195 22.44 -30.33 -28.60
N GLY A 196 22.51 -31.62 -28.94
CA GLY A 196 22.95 -32.21 -30.19
C GLY A 196 24.35 -32.79 -30.07
N PHE A 197 24.59 -33.76 -29.17
CA PHE A 197 25.51 -34.90 -29.42
C PHE A 197 25.37 -36.02 -28.39
#